data_AF-A0A0D2LYA0-F1
#
_entry.id   AF-A0A0D2LYA0-F1
#
_cell.length_a   1.000
_cell.length_b   1.000
_cell.length_c   1.000
_cell.angle_alpha   90.00
_cell.angle_beta   90.00
_cell.angle_gamma   90.00
#
_symmetry.space_group_name_H-M   'P 1'
#
loop_
_entity.id
_entity.type
_entity.pdbx_description
1 polymer ?
#
loop_
_entity_poly.entity_id
_entity_poly.type
_entity_poly.pdbx_seq_one_letter_code
_entity_poly.pdbx_strand_id
1 'polypeptide(L)'
;MCGIFGYANYGVNKPVQAILDALFDGLQRLEYRGYDSAGVCVEAPTTAGGDGTGPLVIKHMGKISDLRARAVEVFDECGYSGDKVYGTHVGIGHTRWATHGPPSATNSHPHVSGANGEFVVVHNGIITNYAVLKPFLEKHGAVFVSETDTEVVPHLCEYLWQKKGGNVSLLQLAMEVCSLLQGAYALLIKSARYPNELVACKQGSPLVYGLKRCAPPSANGAAADAAAVAAGSAGVEVWLSSDSAALLKHTREIVSLEDGDLLHIDASGHAHVFNALALTASTIAARDDVTSLRVVREHRVIEAEVESIMKGGYDHYMQKEIHEQPKTLADTMRGRVVLDKPLKPLASGAANIIFSGTHLEPTSSSAAAAAAALSAAAASGGAEGGFALPRSRAGAAGPKAPAAPKPATAPTPSPSAASHVAAPTAAAAAAPAGTPEGEPFIRLGGLEEHVEGILRCRRIVFIACGTSYHACLSARKTLEEFAAMPVVVELAGDFMDREAPVFRDDTCVFVSQSGETADTLRALEYAKSKGALCVGITNTVGSAISNATHCGVHLNAGYEIGVASTKL
;
A
#
# COMPACT_ATOMS: atom_id res chain seq x y z
N MET A 1 -0.55 -1.18 9.42
CA MET A 1 0.33 -0.85 8.27
C MET A 1 0.42 0.67 8.25
N CYS A 2 1.56 1.30 8.54
CA CYS A 2 1.67 2.75 8.77
C CYS A 2 1.18 3.65 7.60
N GLY A 3 1.08 4.96 7.82
CA GLY A 3 0.70 5.95 6.80
C GLY A 3 1.79 7.00 6.57
N ILE A 4 2.15 7.24 5.31
CA ILE A 4 2.99 8.38 4.89
C ILE A 4 2.12 9.40 4.18
N PHE A 5 2.32 10.68 4.46
CA PHE A 5 1.74 11.77 3.69
C PHE A 5 2.76 12.89 3.47
N GLY A 6 2.84 13.44 2.26
CA GLY A 6 3.67 14.58 1.92
C GLY A 6 2.89 15.61 1.14
N TYR A 7 3.18 16.89 1.38
CA TYR A 7 2.62 18.01 0.62
C TYR A 7 3.74 18.98 0.27
N ALA A 8 3.78 19.41 -0.98
CA ALA A 8 4.69 20.44 -1.44
C ALA A 8 3.98 21.41 -2.37
N ASN A 9 4.24 22.71 -2.19
CA ASN A 9 3.80 23.77 -3.10
C ASN A 9 5.04 24.45 -3.68
N TYR A 10 5.02 24.76 -4.98
CA TYR A 10 6.10 25.42 -5.72
C TYR A 10 5.53 26.52 -6.60
N GLY A 11 5.95 27.77 -6.37
CA GLY A 11 5.38 28.92 -7.07
C GLY A 11 3.88 29.11 -6.79
N VAL A 12 3.38 28.59 -5.67
CA VAL A 12 1.98 28.73 -5.22
C VAL A 12 2.01 29.23 -3.79
N ASN A 13 1.57 30.47 -3.59
CA ASN A 13 1.51 31.10 -2.28
C ASN A 13 0.50 30.39 -1.38
N LYS A 14 0.98 29.81 -0.27
CA LYS A 14 0.15 29.16 0.74
C LYS A 14 0.49 29.68 2.13
N PRO A 15 -0.53 30.04 2.95
CA PRO A 15 -0.30 30.25 4.36
C PRO A 15 0.11 28.93 5.00
N VAL A 16 0.95 28.98 6.03
CA VAL A 16 1.40 27.77 6.72
C VAL A 16 0.23 27.00 7.32
N GLN A 17 -0.78 27.70 7.80
CA GLN A 17 -1.98 27.03 8.31
C GLN A 17 -2.60 26.09 7.26
N ALA A 18 -2.64 26.50 5.99
CA ALA A 18 -3.14 25.65 4.90
C ALA A 18 -2.21 24.47 4.57
N ILE A 19 -0.88 24.66 4.69
CA ILE A 19 0.10 23.57 4.56
C ILE A 19 -0.12 22.53 5.66
N LEU A 20 -0.27 22.99 6.90
CA LEU A 20 -0.51 22.14 8.07
C LEU A 20 -1.85 21.42 7.98
N ASP A 21 -2.91 22.11 7.58
CA ASP A 21 -4.23 21.51 7.37
C ASP A 21 -4.19 20.43 6.29
N ALA A 22 -3.45 20.65 5.19
CA ALA A 22 -3.25 19.62 4.18
C ALA A 22 -2.54 18.38 4.75
N LEU A 23 -1.48 18.56 5.55
CA LEU A 23 -0.78 17.45 6.20
C LEU A 23 -1.67 16.71 7.19
N PHE A 24 -2.35 17.42 8.09
CA PHE A 24 -3.22 16.80 9.11
C PHE A 24 -4.42 16.10 8.49
N ASP A 25 -5.08 16.71 7.52
CA ASP A 25 -6.20 16.09 6.80
C ASP A 25 -5.74 14.83 6.05
N GLY A 26 -4.54 14.87 5.45
CA GLY A 26 -3.91 13.72 4.81
C GLY A 26 -3.64 12.58 5.79
N LEU A 27 -3.02 12.88 6.93
CA LEU A 27 -2.75 11.89 7.97
C LEU A 27 -4.02 11.33 8.62
N GLN A 28 -5.06 12.15 8.80
CA GLN A 28 -6.34 11.71 9.33
C GLN A 28 -6.98 10.65 8.43
N ARG A 29 -6.82 10.77 7.10
CA ARG A 29 -7.28 9.75 6.14
C ARG A 29 -6.47 8.46 6.18
N LEU A 30 -5.30 8.48 6.82
CA LEU A 30 -4.42 7.34 7.02
C LEU A 30 -4.44 6.82 8.48
N GLU A 31 -5.33 7.33 9.34
CA GLU A 31 -5.39 6.94 10.75
C GLU A 31 -5.85 5.47 10.92
N TYR A 32 -6.67 4.97 9.99
CA TYR A 32 -7.11 3.56 9.98
C TYR A 32 -5.96 2.57 9.74
N ARG A 33 -4.83 3.06 9.21
CA ARG A 33 -3.63 2.31 8.88
C ARG A 33 -2.66 2.24 10.07
N GLY A 34 -2.54 3.32 10.83
CA GLY A 34 -1.72 3.41 12.05
C GLY A 34 -2.20 4.54 12.98
N TYR A 35 -2.32 4.23 14.27
CA TYR A 35 -2.95 5.11 15.27
C TYR A 35 -2.21 5.15 16.61
N ASP A 36 -1.05 4.50 16.75
CA ASP A 36 -0.30 4.49 18.01
C ASP A 36 0.36 5.84 18.28
N SER A 37 0.83 6.50 17.20
CA SER A 37 1.52 7.78 17.26
C SER A 37 1.63 8.42 15.87
N ALA A 38 1.91 9.72 15.82
CA ALA A 38 2.05 10.45 14.57
C ALA A 38 3.02 11.63 14.70
N GLY A 39 3.42 12.19 13.56
CA GLY A 39 4.22 13.41 13.52
C GLY A 39 4.25 14.08 12.16
N VAL A 40 4.64 15.35 12.16
CA VAL A 40 4.82 16.19 10.96
C VAL A 40 6.13 16.95 11.03
N CYS A 41 6.66 17.31 9.87
CA CYS A 41 7.81 18.18 9.72
C CYS A 41 7.50 19.27 8.68
N VAL A 42 7.73 20.52 9.06
CA VAL A 42 7.60 21.72 8.22
C VAL A 42 8.83 22.60 8.40
N GLU A 43 9.05 23.57 7.51
CA GLU A 43 10.08 24.60 7.74
C GLU A 43 9.76 25.43 8.99
N ALA A 44 10.78 25.68 9.80
CA ALA A 44 10.67 26.56 10.96
C ALA A 44 10.48 28.03 10.52
N PRO A 45 9.92 28.89 11.39
CA PRO A 45 9.71 30.27 11.04
C PRO A 45 11.07 30.96 11.06
N THR A 46 11.49 31.51 9.92
CA THR A 46 12.65 32.42 9.90
C THR A 46 12.41 33.58 10.85
N THR A 47 13.24 33.71 11.88
CA THR A 47 13.31 34.92 12.71
C THR A 47 13.92 36.05 11.88
N ALA A 48 13.68 37.30 12.25
CA ALA A 48 14.09 38.50 11.52
C ALA A 48 15.63 38.72 11.41
N GLY A 49 16.45 37.68 11.59
CA GLY A 49 17.91 37.68 11.53
C GLY A 49 18.53 36.70 10.53
N GLY A 50 17.75 36.06 9.64
CA GLY A 50 18.30 35.32 8.49
C GLY A 50 18.98 33.97 8.77
N ASP A 51 19.24 33.64 10.04
CA ASP A 51 19.73 32.30 10.40
C ASP A 51 18.53 31.33 10.38
N GLY A 52 18.41 30.61 9.28
CA GLY A 52 17.37 29.59 9.06
C GLY A 52 17.37 28.59 10.20
N THR A 53 16.34 28.66 11.04
CA THR A 53 16.03 27.61 12.00
C THR A 53 15.76 26.33 11.21
N GLY A 54 16.40 25.22 11.60
CA GLY A 54 16.24 23.93 10.94
C GLY A 54 14.78 23.45 10.90
N PRO A 55 14.48 22.32 10.26
CA PRO A 55 13.12 21.82 10.13
C PRO A 55 12.43 21.66 11.50
N LEU A 56 11.20 22.16 11.60
CA LEU A 56 10.37 22.02 12.78
C LEU A 56 9.66 20.67 12.77
N VAL A 57 10.08 19.78 13.66
CA VAL A 57 9.53 18.43 13.82
C VAL A 57 8.61 18.37 15.03
N ILE A 58 7.36 17.98 14.81
CA ILE A 58 6.32 17.89 15.84
C ILE A 58 5.81 16.45 15.89
N LYS A 59 5.89 15.84 17.07
CA LYS A 59 5.56 14.42 17.27
C LYS A 59 4.68 14.25 18.49
N HIS A 60 3.72 13.34 18.41
CA HIS A 60 2.83 13.04 19.52
C HIS A 60 2.45 11.55 19.53
N MET A 61 2.19 11.01 20.72
CA MET A 61 1.66 9.66 20.90
C MET A 61 0.13 9.71 20.94
N GLY A 62 -0.56 8.79 20.27
CA GLY A 62 -2.01 8.80 20.15
C GLY A 62 -2.49 9.29 18.79
N LYS A 63 -3.68 9.91 18.77
CA LYS A 63 -4.45 10.20 17.56
C LYS A 63 -3.97 11.46 16.85
N ILE A 64 -4.45 11.66 15.62
CA ILE A 64 -4.16 12.86 14.83
C ILE A 64 -4.72 14.13 15.47
N SER A 65 -5.82 14.03 16.21
CA SER A 65 -6.36 15.14 17.02
C SER A 65 -5.36 15.65 18.05
N ASP A 66 -4.61 14.73 18.67
CA ASP A 66 -3.68 15.04 19.75
C ASP A 66 -2.41 15.68 19.16
N LEU A 67 -1.95 15.19 18.01
CA LEU A 67 -0.88 15.82 17.25
C LEU A 67 -1.24 17.24 16.81
N ARG A 68 -2.48 17.47 16.36
CA ARG A 68 -2.95 18.80 15.95
C ARG A 68 -2.96 19.77 17.15
N ALA A 69 -3.40 19.32 18.32
CA ALA A 69 -3.34 20.11 19.54
C ALA A 69 -1.89 20.44 19.94
N ARG A 70 -1.00 19.44 19.93
CA ARG A 70 0.43 19.65 20.22
C ARG A 70 1.08 20.62 19.24
N ALA A 71 0.69 20.60 17.97
CA ALA A 71 1.24 21.49 16.98
C ALA A 71 0.92 22.96 17.29
N VAL A 72 -0.31 23.27 17.74
CA VAL A 72 -0.69 24.62 18.17
C VAL A 72 0.24 25.12 19.29
N GLU A 73 0.47 24.29 20.31
CA GLU A 73 1.38 24.64 21.41
C GLU A 73 2.80 24.93 20.94
N VAL A 74 3.37 24.08 20.07
CA VAL A 74 4.72 24.29 19.52
C VAL A 74 4.81 25.57 18.69
N PHE A 75 3.78 25.87 17.91
CA PHE A 75 3.72 27.08 17.10
C PHE A 75 3.68 28.33 17.97
N ASP A 76 2.91 28.32 19.06
CA ASP A 76 2.88 29.41 20.03
C ASP A 76 4.23 29.58 20.73
N GLU A 77 4.86 28.49 21.17
CA GLU A 77 6.19 28.49 21.81
C GLU A 77 7.28 29.10 20.90
N CYS A 78 7.21 28.85 19.60
CA CYS A 78 8.22 29.29 18.63
C CYS A 78 7.89 30.63 17.96
N GLY A 79 6.81 31.32 18.36
CA GLY A 79 6.35 32.55 17.72
C GLY A 79 5.98 32.36 16.24
N TYR A 80 5.50 31.16 15.89
CA TYR A 80 5.14 30.79 14.53
C TYR A 80 3.77 31.38 14.17
N SER A 81 3.73 32.35 13.25
CA SER A 81 2.45 32.84 12.72
C SER A 81 1.97 31.95 11.57
N GLY A 82 0.79 31.34 11.74
CA GLY A 82 0.12 30.57 10.69
C GLY A 82 -0.24 31.39 9.44
N ASP A 83 -0.23 32.73 9.54
CA ASP A 83 -0.50 33.67 8.45
C ASP A 83 0.71 33.86 7.52
N LYS A 84 1.89 33.40 7.93
CA LYS A 84 3.09 33.48 7.09
C LYS A 84 2.85 32.69 5.80
N VAL A 85 3.16 33.32 4.68
CA VAL A 85 2.97 32.75 3.35
C VAL A 85 4.28 32.23 2.80
N TYR A 86 4.27 31.01 2.30
CA TYR A 86 5.38 30.42 1.55
C TYR A 86 4.97 30.23 0.10
N GLY A 87 5.79 30.75 -0.84
CA GLY A 87 5.64 30.49 -2.27
C GLY A 87 6.15 29.10 -2.67
N THR A 88 7.16 28.61 -1.95
CA THR A 88 7.64 27.23 -2.04
C THR A 88 7.81 26.65 -0.64
N HIS A 89 7.30 25.43 -0.42
CA HIS A 89 7.42 24.71 0.85
C HIS A 89 7.28 23.20 0.64
N VAL A 90 7.97 22.42 1.48
CA VAL A 90 7.89 20.95 1.52
C VAL A 90 7.61 20.48 2.96
N GLY A 91 6.45 19.87 3.14
CA GLY A 91 6.01 19.24 4.37
C GLY A 91 5.89 17.72 4.25
N ILE A 92 6.31 16.99 5.29
CA ILE A 92 6.14 15.54 5.38
C ILE A 92 5.51 15.15 6.70
N GLY A 93 4.72 14.09 6.71
CA GLY A 93 4.03 13.59 7.88
C GLY A 93 3.89 12.07 7.88
N HIS A 94 3.62 11.52 9.06
CA HIS A 94 3.54 10.08 9.26
C HIS A 94 2.55 9.69 10.35
N THR A 95 1.85 8.57 10.14
CA THR A 95 1.09 7.84 11.17
C THR A 95 1.74 6.48 11.38
N ARG A 96 1.99 6.11 12.63
CA ARG A 96 2.79 4.95 12.99
C ARG A 96 1.96 3.88 13.69
N TRP A 97 2.16 2.65 13.22
CA TRP A 97 1.86 1.41 13.93
C TRP A 97 3.20 0.82 14.38
N ALA A 98 3.42 0.69 15.69
CA ALA A 98 4.73 0.33 16.22
C ALA A 98 5.13 -1.12 15.90
N THR A 99 6.31 -1.30 15.29
CA THR A 99 6.94 -2.62 15.05
C THR A 99 8.22 -2.79 15.88
N HIS A 100 9.13 -1.81 15.82
CA HIS A 100 10.33 -1.73 16.66
C HIS A 100 10.26 -0.56 17.63
N GLY A 101 10.46 -0.81 18.92
CA GLY A 101 10.34 0.19 19.97
C GLY A 101 8.89 0.56 20.31
N PRO A 102 8.58 0.83 21.60
CA PRO A 102 7.23 1.12 22.05
C PRO A 102 6.71 2.44 21.45
N PRO A 103 5.37 2.63 21.35
CA PRO A 103 4.79 3.93 21.02
C PRO A 103 5.31 5.03 21.98
N SER A 104 5.93 6.05 21.42
CA SER A 104 6.43 7.22 22.15
C SER A 104 6.71 8.35 21.16
N ALA A 105 6.71 9.61 21.62
CA ALA A 105 7.09 10.73 20.76
C ALA A 105 8.51 10.58 20.18
N THR A 106 9.43 9.95 20.92
CA THR A 106 10.80 9.64 20.46
C THR A 106 10.78 8.68 19.27
N ASN A 107 10.01 7.59 19.36
CA ASN A 107 9.90 6.57 18.32
C ASN A 107 8.93 6.93 17.19
N SER A 108 8.13 7.98 17.34
CA SER A 108 7.33 8.53 16.25
C SER A 108 8.23 9.06 15.14
N HIS A 109 7.77 8.91 13.90
CA HIS A 109 8.35 9.61 12.75
C HIS A 109 7.80 11.05 12.71
N PRO A 110 8.49 12.01 12.05
CA PRO A 110 9.76 11.86 11.32
C PRO A 110 11.00 11.66 12.21
N HIS A 111 11.98 10.92 11.71
CA HIS A 111 13.32 10.82 12.31
C HIS A 111 14.28 11.83 11.68
N VAL A 112 15.27 12.28 12.45
CA VAL A 112 16.22 13.31 12.05
C VAL A 112 17.66 12.84 12.21
N SER A 113 18.58 13.47 11.48
CA SER A 113 20.02 13.38 11.69
C SER A 113 20.58 14.73 12.14
N GLY A 114 21.78 14.68 12.74
CA GLY A 114 22.47 15.81 13.32
C GLY A 114 21.71 16.55 14.42
N ALA A 115 22.32 17.59 14.96
CA ALA A 115 21.73 18.40 16.04
C ALA A 115 20.67 19.38 15.52
N ASN A 116 20.68 19.69 14.22
CA ASN A 116 19.83 20.72 13.62
C ASN A 116 18.79 20.14 12.64
N GLY A 117 18.68 18.81 12.53
CA GLY A 117 17.73 18.18 11.62
C GLY A 117 18.17 18.25 10.16
N GLU A 118 19.45 18.00 9.91
CA GLU A 118 20.10 18.08 8.61
C GLU A 118 19.36 17.25 7.55
N PHE A 119 18.98 16.01 7.88
CA PHE A 119 18.08 15.17 7.09
C PHE A 119 16.90 14.70 7.93
N VAL A 120 15.71 14.70 7.33
CA VAL A 120 14.46 14.28 7.95
C VAL A 120 13.81 13.20 7.10
N VAL A 121 13.41 12.09 7.73
CA VAL A 121 12.87 10.92 7.05
C VAL A 121 11.57 10.45 7.70
N VAL A 122 10.58 10.11 6.87
CA VAL A 122 9.44 9.26 7.25
C VAL A 122 9.52 7.94 6.49
N HIS A 123 9.10 6.85 7.14
CA HIS A 123 9.30 5.49 6.66
C HIS A 123 8.07 4.60 6.92
N ASN A 124 7.67 3.83 5.92
CA ASN A 124 6.76 2.69 6.06
C ASN A 124 7.49 1.43 5.66
N GLY A 125 7.44 0.39 6.50
CA GLY A 125 8.10 -0.88 6.22
C GLY A 125 9.08 -1.27 7.33
N ILE A 126 10.04 -2.12 6.99
CA ILE A 126 11.08 -2.61 7.90
C ILE A 126 12.44 -2.59 7.18
N ILE A 127 13.42 -1.92 7.78
CA ILE A 127 14.82 -2.00 7.37
C ILE A 127 15.44 -3.21 8.06
N THR A 128 15.58 -4.33 7.35
CA THR A 128 15.98 -5.62 7.95
C THR A 128 17.44 -5.67 8.39
N ASN A 129 18.31 -4.85 7.80
CA ASN A 129 19.74 -4.77 8.14
C ASN A 129 20.08 -3.62 9.10
N TYR A 130 19.10 -3.01 9.77
CA TYR A 130 19.34 -1.90 10.72
C TYR A 130 20.31 -2.29 11.85
N ALA A 131 20.27 -3.56 12.30
CA ALA A 131 21.16 -4.08 13.35
C ALA A 131 22.64 -4.10 12.95
N VAL A 132 22.94 -4.06 11.64
CA VAL A 132 24.30 -3.93 11.10
C VAL A 132 24.65 -2.46 10.89
N LEU A 133 23.70 -1.66 10.38
CA LEU A 133 23.90 -0.25 10.08
C LEU A 133 24.08 0.59 11.33
N LYS A 134 23.30 0.34 12.39
CA LYS A 134 23.35 1.13 13.63
C LYS A 134 24.73 1.12 14.30
N PRO A 135 25.35 -0.04 14.62
CA PRO A 135 26.70 -0.05 15.20
C PRO A 135 27.77 0.56 14.27
N PHE A 136 27.60 0.40 12.95
CA PHE A 136 28.49 1.02 11.98
C PHE A 136 28.41 2.56 12.06
N LEU A 137 27.21 3.13 12.10
CA LEU A 137 26.99 4.57 12.17
C LEU A 137 27.41 5.15 13.54
N GLU A 138 27.15 4.43 14.63
CA GLU A 138 27.63 4.80 15.98
C GLU A 138 29.15 4.93 16.04
N LYS A 139 29.88 3.99 15.40
CA LYS A 139 31.34 4.07 15.29
C LYS A 139 31.83 5.29 14.51
N HIS A 140 31.00 5.84 13.62
CA HIS A 140 31.29 7.04 12.84
C HIS A 140 30.66 8.31 13.44
N GLY A 141 30.24 8.26 14.71
CA GLY A 141 29.84 9.44 15.48
C GLY A 141 28.34 9.75 15.49
N ALA A 142 27.49 8.91 14.88
CA ALA A 142 26.04 9.08 14.98
C ALA A 142 25.54 8.74 16.38
N VAL A 143 24.64 9.58 16.92
CA VAL A 143 23.98 9.34 18.21
C VAL A 143 22.54 8.93 17.94
N PHE A 144 22.19 7.71 18.37
CA PHE A 144 20.83 7.19 18.25
C PHE A 144 20.03 7.50 19.52
N VAL A 145 18.83 8.06 19.35
CA VAL A 145 17.93 8.40 20.46
C VAL A 145 16.70 7.51 20.53
N SER A 146 16.40 6.78 19.45
CA SER A 146 15.23 5.93 19.34
C SER A 146 15.58 4.43 19.26
N GLU A 147 14.55 3.62 19.41
CA GLU A 147 14.62 2.16 19.28
C GLU A 147 14.11 1.67 17.91
N THR A 148 13.93 2.60 16.96
CA THR A 148 13.37 2.26 15.64
C THR A 148 14.46 1.85 14.66
N ASP A 149 14.10 0.99 13.72
CA ASP A 149 14.92 0.67 12.55
C ASP A 149 15.05 1.87 11.61
N THR A 150 14.07 2.77 11.59
CA THR A 150 14.05 3.96 10.73
C THR A 150 15.18 4.95 10.99
N GLU A 151 15.61 5.13 12.25
CA GLU A 151 16.59 6.17 12.60
C GLU A 151 17.96 5.97 11.90
N VAL A 152 18.27 4.76 11.45
CA VAL A 152 19.50 4.51 10.68
C VAL A 152 19.50 5.25 9.34
N VAL A 153 18.34 5.54 8.76
CA VAL A 153 18.21 6.16 7.43
C VAL A 153 18.70 7.61 7.40
N PRO A 154 18.19 8.54 8.23
CA PRO A 154 18.71 9.92 8.23
C PRO A 154 20.19 9.97 8.62
N HIS A 155 20.65 9.16 9.57
CA HIS A 155 22.08 9.10 9.94
C HIS A 155 22.94 8.55 8.79
N LEU A 156 22.43 7.61 8.00
CA LEU A 156 23.11 7.11 6.81
C LEU A 156 23.19 8.18 5.71
N CYS A 157 22.13 8.98 5.52
CA CYS A 157 22.16 10.15 4.65
C CYS A 157 23.28 11.12 5.06
N GLU A 158 23.34 11.46 6.36
CA GLU A 158 24.37 12.38 6.88
C GLU A 158 25.78 11.81 6.70
N TYR A 159 26.01 10.55 7.05
CA TYR A 159 27.31 9.89 6.89
C TYR A 159 27.80 9.91 5.43
N LEU A 160 26.93 9.54 4.47
CA LEU A 160 27.28 9.52 3.05
C LEU A 160 27.51 10.92 2.49
N TRP A 161 26.75 11.91 2.95
CA TRP A 161 26.94 13.32 2.60
C TRP A 161 28.31 13.83 3.05
N GLN A 162 28.67 13.56 4.31
CA GLN A 162 29.98 13.93 4.87
C GLN A 162 31.13 13.22 4.12
N LYS A 163 30.98 11.92 3.84
CA LYS A 163 31.96 11.12 3.10
C LYS A 163 32.25 11.66 1.70
N LYS A 164 31.26 12.28 1.05
CA LYS A 164 31.41 12.93 -0.27
C LYS A 164 31.81 14.40 -0.19
N GLY A 165 32.14 14.92 0.99
CA GLY A 165 32.50 16.33 1.18
C GLY A 165 31.37 17.31 0.89
N GLY A 166 30.12 16.87 0.97
CA GLY A 166 28.92 17.67 0.71
C GLY A 166 28.62 17.99 -0.76
N ASN A 167 29.45 17.53 -1.69
CA ASN A 167 29.24 17.73 -3.12
C ASN A 167 28.51 16.54 -3.75
N VAL A 168 27.24 16.37 -3.39
CA VAL A 168 26.35 15.31 -3.92
C VAL A 168 24.94 15.85 -4.02
N SER A 169 24.17 15.46 -5.04
CA SER A 169 22.74 15.80 -5.11
C SER A 169 21.91 14.97 -4.13
N LEU A 170 20.75 15.47 -3.69
CA LEU A 170 19.85 14.70 -2.82
C LEU A 170 19.42 13.37 -3.46
N LEU A 171 19.19 13.37 -4.78
CA LEU A 171 18.85 12.18 -5.55
C LEU A 171 19.97 11.13 -5.51
N GLN A 172 21.21 11.51 -5.83
CA GLN A 172 22.35 10.58 -5.79
C GLN A 172 22.58 10.03 -4.37
N LEU A 173 22.42 10.88 -3.36
CA LEU A 173 22.50 10.47 -1.97
C LEU A 173 21.42 9.42 -1.64
N ALA A 174 20.16 9.68 -2.00
CA ALA A 174 19.06 8.75 -1.77
C ALA A 174 19.22 7.43 -2.53
N MET A 175 19.78 7.46 -3.76
CA MET A 175 20.12 6.25 -4.52
C MET A 175 21.16 5.40 -3.78
N GLU A 176 22.23 6.02 -3.25
CA GLU A 176 23.27 5.31 -2.52
C GLU A 176 22.73 4.75 -1.18
N VAL A 177 21.91 5.53 -0.47
CA VAL A 177 21.19 5.05 0.73
C VAL A 177 20.37 3.82 0.39
N CYS A 178 19.50 3.87 -0.63
CA CYS A 178 18.67 2.73 -1.02
C CYS A 178 19.48 1.50 -1.42
N SER A 179 20.69 1.68 -1.98
CA SER A 179 21.56 0.55 -2.33
C SER A 179 22.15 -0.18 -1.11
N LEU A 180 22.17 0.47 0.06
CA LEU A 180 22.69 -0.08 1.32
C LEU A 180 21.58 -0.59 2.23
N LEU A 181 20.34 -0.16 2.03
CA LEU A 181 19.19 -0.64 2.80
C LEU A 181 18.76 -2.03 2.32
N GLN A 182 18.35 -2.88 3.26
CA GLN A 182 17.69 -4.14 2.98
C GLN A 182 16.31 -4.15 3.62
N GLY A 183 15.36 -4.83 2.97
CA GLY A 183 13.99 -4.96 3.45
C GLY A 183 12.98 -4.35 2.50
N ALA A 184 11.79 -4.07 3.03
CA ALA A 184 10.72 -3.40 2.32
C ALA A 184 10.48 -2.05 2.99
N TYR A 185 10.53 -0.97 2.23
CA TYR A 185 10.40 0.40 2.70
C TYR A 185 9.74 1.32 1.65
N ALA A 186 8.99 2.30 2.12
CA ALA A 186 8.69 3.52 1.42
C ALA A 186 9.23 4.68 2.25
N LEU A 187 9.96 5.60 1.64
CA LEU A 187 10.65 6.69 2.33
C LEU A 187 10.25 8.03 1.71
N LEU A 188 10.07 9.06 2.52
CA LEU A 188 10.24 10.45 2.07
C LEU A 188 11.44 11.05 2.80
N ILE A 189 12.36 11.63 2.03
CA ILE A 189 13.61 12.22 2.50
C ILE A 189 13.60 13.70 2.13
N LYS A 190 13.70 14.55 3.15
CA LYS A 190 13.86 16.00 3.03
C LYS A 190 15.10 16.43 3.81
N SER A 191 15.67 17.59 3.48
CA SER A 191 16.88 18.07 4.14
C SER A 191 16.97 19.59 4.18
N ALA A 192 17.47 20.12 5.29
CA ALA A 192 17.82 21.54 5.40
C ALA A 192 18.97 21.93 4.45
N ARG A 193 19.79 20.97 4.02
CA ARG A 193 20.91 21.17 3.08
C ARG A 193 20.46 21.25 1.62
N TYR A 194 19.27 20.71 1.32
CA TYR A 194 18.65 20.69 0.00
C TYR A 194 17.26 21.34 0.10
N PRO A 195 17.20 22.66 0.35
CA PRO A 195 15.94 23.34 0.59
C PRO A 195 15.01 23.21 -0.61
N ASN A 196 13.73 22.99 -0.34
CA ASN A 196 12.67 22.81 -1.34
C ASN A 196 12.78 21.54 -2.20
N GLU A 197 13.71 20.63 -1.91
CA GLU A 197 13.76 19.34 -2.59
C GLU A 197 13.09 18.24 -1.75
N LEU A 198 12.53 17.25 -2.44
CA LEU A 198 11.98 16.05 -1.82
C LEU A 198 12.38 14.83 -2.65
N VAL A 199 12.88 13.79 -1.99
CA VAL A 199 13.06 12.48 -2.62
C VAL A 199 12.16 11.45 -1.95
N ALA A 200 11.39 10.74 -2.76
CA ALA A 200 10.51 9.66 -2.36
C ALA A 200 11.03 8.35 -2.93
N CYS A 201 11.27 7.34 -2.09
CA CYS A 201 11.81 6.05 -2.49
C CYS A 201 10.81 4.94 -2.23
N LYS A 202 10.67 4.00 -3.17
CA LYS A 202 9.80 2.82 -3.01
C LYS A 202 10.54 1.51 -3.22
N GLN A 203 10.39 0.61 -2.26
CA GLN A 203 10.82 -0.78 -2.33
C GLN A 203 9.87 -1.65 -1.49
N GLY A 204 8.90 -2.34 -2.07
CA GLY A 204 8.02 -3.29 -1.35
C GLY A 204 6.98 -2.67 -0.41
N SER A 205 6.88 -1.35 -0.28
CA SER A 205 5.78 -0.65 0.40
C SER A 205 5.12 0.35 -0.55
N PRO A 206 3.78 0.46 -0.61
CA PRO A 206 3.10 1.37 -1.53
C PRO A 206 3.49 2.84 -1.35
N LEU A 207 3.62 3.54 -2.49
CA LEU A 207 3.82 4.98 -2.54
C LEU A 207 3.25 5.51 -3.85
N VAL A 208 2.40 6.53 -3.76
CA VAL A 208 1.75 7.20 -4.88
C VAL A 208 1.95 8.71 -4.76
N TYR A 209 1.98 9.41 -5.89
CA TYR A 209 1.98 10.86 -5.90
C TYR A 209 0.94 11.41 -6.88
N GLY A 210 0.45 12.61 -6.61
CA GLY A 210 -0.45 13.35 -7.48
C GLY A 210 0.03 14.78 -7.64
N LEU A 211 -0.21 15.35 -8.82
CA LEU A 211 0.22 16.70 -9.18
C LEU A 211 -0.99 17.54 -9.59
N LYS A 212 -0.95 18.83 -9.25
CA LYS A 212 -1.91 19.81 -9.76
C LYS A 212 -1.14 21.05 -10.21
N ARG A 213 -1.26 21.39 -11.49
CA ARG A 213 -0.74 22.65 -12.02
C ARG A 213 -1.76 23.76 -11.75
N CYS A 214 -1.31 24.81 -11.08
CA CYS A 214 -2.06 26.03 -10.83
C CYS A 214 -1.84 27.01 -11.99
N ALA A 215 -2.91 27.67 -12.43
CA ALA A 215 -2.79 28.74 -13.42
C ALA A 215 -1.86 29.84 -12.88
N PRO A 216 -1.07 30.50 -13.76
CA PRO A 216 -0.30 31.67 -13.34
C PRO A 216 -1.25 32.73 -12.76
N PRO A 217 -0.83 33.49 -11.73
CA PRO A 217 -1.68 34.51 -11.15
C PRO A 217 -2.15 35.49 -12.25
N SER A 218 -3.47 35.64 -12.37
CA SER A 218 -4.07 36.61 -13.29
C SER A 218 -3.67 38.03 -12.87
N ALA A 219 -3.24 38.86 -13.83
CA ALA A 219 -2.72 40.21 -13.62
C ALA A 219 -3.73 41.23 -13.02
N ASN A 220 -4.96 40.81 -12.69
CA ASN A 220 -6.05 41.70 -12.29
C ASN A 220 -6.40 41.67 -10.77
N GLY A 221 -5.56 41.06 -9.93
CA GLY A 221 -5.73 41.06 -8.47
C GLY A 221 -4.54 41.70 -7.77
N ALA A 222 -4.82 42.57 -6.79
CA ALA A 222 -3.89 43.44 -6.09
C ALA A 222 -2.50 42.83 -5.77
N ALA A 223 -1.45 43.61 -6.11
CA ALA A 223 -0.05 43.41 -5.75
C ALA A 223 0.51 41.99 -5.94
N ALA A 224 0.36 41.45 -7.16
CA ALA A 224 1.17 40.32 -7.58
C ALA A 224 2.63 40.76 -7.73
N ASP A 225 3.53 40.02 -7.08
CA ASP A 225 4.97 40.19 -7.16
C ASP A 225 5.42 40.19 -8.62
N ALA A 226 5.99 41.30 -9.11
CA ALA A 226 6.35 41.48 -10.51
C ALA A 226 7.37 40.42 -10.99
N ALA A 227 8.09 39.79 -10.06
CA ALA A 227 8.99 38.68 -10.33
C ALA A 227 8.27 37.36 -10.69
N ALA A 228 7.09 37.10 -10.11
CA ALA A 228 6.31 35.88 -10.38
C ALA A 228 5.63 35.92 -11.77
N VAL A 229 5.29 37.11 -12.24
CA VAL A 229 4.70 37.31 -13.59
C VAL A 229 5.77 37.18 -14.69
N ALA A 230 7.02 37.53 -14.40
CA ALA A 230 8.12 37.48 -15.37
C ALA A 230 8.63 36.05 -15.67
N ALA A 231 8.40 35.07 -14.78
CA ALA A 231 8.94 33.72 -14.91
C ALA A 231 8.07 32.74 -15.72
N GLY A 232 6.79 33.07 -15.99
CA GLY A 232 5.90 32.24 -16.83
C GLY A 232 5.65 30.80 -16.34
N SER A 233 6.20 30.36 -15.21
CA SER A 233 5.99 29.00 -14.71
C SER A 233 4.67 28.92 -13.96
N ALA A 234 3.75 28.13 -14.48
CA ALA A 234 2.55 27.71 -13.75
C ALA A 234 2.99 27.05 -12.42
N GLY A 235 2.50 27.57 -11.29
CA GLY A 235 2.80 26.99 -9.98
C GLY A 235 2.29 25.54 -9.91
N VAL A 236 2.90 24.72 -9.05
CA VAL A 236 2.53 23.31 -8.90
C VAL A 236 2.36 22.94 -7.44
N GLU A 237 1.32 22.16 -7.16
CA GLU A 237 1.10 21.49 -5.90
C GLU A 237 1.31 19.98 -6.10
N VAL A 238 2.03 19.36 -5.16
CA VAL A 238 2.36 17.93 -5.18
C VAL A 238 1.90 17.29 -3.87
N TRP A 239 1.22 16.16 -3.97
CA TRP A 239 0.83 15.33 -2.84
C TRP A 239 1.44 13.95 -2.98
N LEU A 240 1.97 13.41 -1.89
CA LEU A 240 2.51 12.05 -1.83
C LEU A 240 1.80 11.30 -0.71
N SER A 241 1.55 10.01 -0.91
CA SER A 241 0.95 9.18 0.14
C SER A 241 1.28 7.71 -0.06
N SER A 242 1.28 6.95 1.03
CA SER A 242 1.27 5.48 0.97
C SER A 242 -0.08 4.90 0.56
N ASP A 243 -1.13 5.73 0.43
CA ASP A 243 -2.47 5.33 0.01
C ASP A 243 -3.16 6.44 -0.81
N SER A 244 -3.72 6.08 -1.96
CA SER A 244 -4.46 6.98 -2.85
C SER A 244 -5.69 7.62 -2.21
N ALA A 245 -6.29 6.99 -1.19
CA ALA A 245 -7.44 7.55 -0.47
C ALA A 245 -7.14 8.92 0.17
N ALA A 246 -5.88 9.16 0.56
CA ALA A 246 -5.47 10.44 1.12
C ALA A 246 -5.37 11.56 0.06
N LEU A 247 -5.20 11.20 -1.21
CA LEU A 247 -5.04 12.15 -2.33
C LEU A 247 -6.38 12.59 -2.92
N LEU A 248 -7.44 11.79 -2.75
CA LEU A 248 -8.75 11.98 -3.39
C LEU A 248 -9.38 13.38 -3.19
N LYS A 249 -9.13 14.03 -2.05
CA LYS A 249 -9.61 15.40 -1.77
C LYS A 249 -8.89 16.45 -2.64
N HIS A 250 -7.67 16.15 -3.09
CA HIS A 250 -6.75 17.11 -3.71
C HIS A 250 -6.61 16.90 -5.22
N THR A 251 -6.48 15.64 -5.64
CA THR A 251 -6.35 15.26 -7.05
C THR A 251 -6.83 13.83 -7.28
N ARG A 252 -7.40 13.60 -8.47
CA ARG A 252 -7.74 12.25 -8.96
C ARG A 252 -6.66 11.69 -9.88
N GLU A 253 -5.78 12.54 -10.39
CA GLU A 253 -4.66 12.14 -11.24
C GLU A 253 -3.48 11.76 -10.34
N ILE A 254 -3.19 10.47 -10.33
CA ILE A 254 -2.11 9.90 -9.54
C ILE A 254 -1.15 9.10 -10.41
N VAL A 255 0.06 8.96 -9.92
CA VAL A 255 1.10 8.09 -10.48
C VAL A 255 1.54 7.17 -9.34
N SER A 256 1.47 5.86 -9.60
CA SER A 256 1.95 4.85 -8.65
C SER A 256 3.41 4.56 -8.93
N LEU A 257 4.23 4.57 -7.88
CA LEU A 257 5.64 4.20 -7.99
C LEU A 257 5.77 2.68 -8.02
N GLU A 258 6.77 2.18 -8.73
CA GLU A 258 7.17 0.77 -8.75
C GLU A 258 8.32 0.49 -7.77
N ASP A 259 8.64 -0.79 -7.56
CA ASP A 259 9.82 -1.14 -6.77
C ASP A 259 11.11 -0.66 -7.45
N GLY A 260 12.01 -0.12 -6.64
CA GLY A 260 13.22 0.53 -7.11
C GLY A 260 13.03 1.97 -7.56
N ASP A 261 11.81 2.52 -7.59
CA ASP A 261 11.60 3.89 -8.01
C ASP A 261 12.04 4.90 -6.95
N LEU A 262 12.67 5.97 -7.44
CA LEU A 262 12.95 7.21 -6.73
C LEU A 262 12.27 8.36 -7.47
N LEU A 263 11.29 8.98 -6.85
CA LEU A 263 10.73 10.24 -7.29
C LEU A 263 11.54 11.39 -6.67
N HIS A 264 12.17 12.20 -7.50
CA HIS A 264 12.80 13.46 -7.12
C HIS A 264 11.91 14.62 -7.54
N ILE A 265 11.57 15.47 -6.57
CA ILE A 265 10.98 16.77 -6.82
C ILE A 265 12.07 17.80 -6.57
N ASP A 266 12.52 18.46 -7.62
CA ASP A 266 13.58 19.45 -7.54
C ASP A 266 13.07 20.77 -6.91
N ALA A 267 14.00 21.69 -6.63
CA ALA A 267 13.65 22.99 -6.03
C ALA A 267 12.73 23.87 -6.90
N SER A 268 12.58 23.56 -8.19
CA SER A 268 11.67 24.23 -9.11
C SER A 268 10.29 23.58 -9.21
N GLY A 269 10.08 22.44 -8.55
CA GLY A 269 8.82 21.70 -8.53
C GLY A 269 8.67 20.69 -9.66
N HIS A 270 9.72 20.39 -10.43
CA HIS A 270 9.65 19.34 -11.44
C HIS A 270 9.79 17.96 -10.78
N ALA A 271 8.79 17.11 -11.02
CA ALA A 271 8.77 15.72 -10.60
C ALA A 271 9.42 14.81 -11.66
N HIS A 272 10.45 14.08 -11.26
CA HIS A 272 11.17 13.13 -12.10
C HIS A 272 11.28 11.77 -11.39
N VAL A 273 10.87 10.70 -12.06
CA VAL A 273 10.99 9.34 -11.54
C VAL A 273 12.22 8.66 -12.15
N PHE A 274 13.00 8.01 -11.31
CA PHE A 274 14.19 7.24 -11.67
C PHE A 274 14.04 5.82 -11.13
N ASN A 275 14.60 4.81 -11.79
CA ASN A 275 14.59 3.44 -11.26
C ASN A 275 16.00 2.95 -10.94
N ALA A 276 16.26 2.62 -9.67
CA ALA A 276 17.56 2.20 -9.18
C ALA A 276 17.84 0.70 -9.29
N LEU A 277 16.84 -0.16 -9.56
CA LEU A 277 17.09 -1.59 -9.81
C LEU A 277 17.90 -1.82 -11.09
N ALA A 278 17.99 -0.82 -11.95
CA ALA A 278 18.84 -0.84 -13.14
C ALA A 278 20.35 -0.76 -12.82
N LEU A 279 20.79 -0.55 -11.57
CA LEU A 279 22.19 -0.29 -11.23
C LEU A 279 22.74 -1.07 -10.04
N THR A 280 24.05 -1.32 -10.09
CA THR A 280 24.87 -1.74 -8.94
C THR A 280 25.46 -0.51 -8.21
N ALA A 281 25.75 -0.64 -6.91
CA ALA A 281 26.32 0.44 -6.08
C ALA A 281 27.61 1.05 -6.66
N SER A 282 28.44 0.26 -7.34
CA SER A 282 29.66 0.74 -8.02
C SER A 282 29.38 1.66 -9.21
N THR A 283 28.19 1.57 -9.82
CA THR A 283 27.81 2.33 -11.01
C THR A 283 27.16 3.67 -10.65
N ILE A 284 26.51 3.75 -9.49
CA ILE A 284 25.90 4.99 -8.96
C ILE A 284 26.99 5.97 -8.51
N ALA A 285 28.03 5.49 -7.82
CA ALA A 285 29.10 6.34 -7.30
C ALA A 285 30.04 6.92 -8.38
N ALA A 286 30.05 6.33 -9.59
CA ALA A 286 30.97 6.66 -10.68
C ALA A 286 30.36 7.52 -11.79
N ARG A 287 29.07 7.92 -11.67
CA ARG A 287 28.38 8.71 -12.69
C ARG A 287 28.03 10.11 -12.16
N ASP A 288 28.57 11.11 -12.84
CA ASP A 288 28.15 12.51 -12.68
C ASP A 288 26.74 12.77 -13.25
N ASP A 289 26.25 11.89 -14.15
CA ASP A 289 24.95 12.01 -14.81
C ASP A 289 24.01 10.82 -14.53
N VAL A 290 22.97 11.08 -13.73
CA VAL A 290 21.89 10.14 -13.38
C VAL A 290 20.64 10.31 -14.25
N THR A 291 20.62 11.26 -15.20
CA THR A 291 19.44 11.52 -16.05
C THR A 291 19.05 10.33 -16.92
N SER A 292 20.03 9.50 -17.29
CA SER A 292 19.82 8.25 -18.04
C SER A 292 18.95 7.21 -17.32
N LEU A 293 18.72 7.35 -16.02
CA LEU A 293 17.89 6.44 -15.21
C LEU A 293 16.43 6.86 -15.14
N ARG A 294 16.08 7.96 -15.80
CA ARG A 294 14.72 8.49 -15.78
C ARG A 294 13.77 7.50 -16.44
N VAL A 295 12.68 7.19 -15.73
CA VAL A 295 11.58 6.35 -16.21
C VAL A 295 10.30 7.17 -16.26
N VAL A 296 9.39 6.77 -17.13
CA VAL A 296 8.05 7.35 -17.22
C VAL A 296 7.07 6.34 -16.63
N ARG A 297 6.27 6.79 -15.67
CA ARG A 297 5.19 6.02 -15.08
C ARG A 297 3.86 6.55 -15.60
N GLU A 298 2.92 5.63 -15.82
CA GLU A 298 1.61 5.99 -16.37
C GLU A 298 0.77 6.73 -15.33
N HIS A 299 0.06 7.75 -15.82
CA HIS A 299 -0.94 8.46 -15.03
C HIS A 299 -2.20 7.60 -14.94
N ARG A 300 -2.76 7.53 -13.74
CA ARG A 300 -4.02 6.84 -13.45
C ARG A 300 -5.00 7.83 -12.86
N VAL A 301 -6.25 7.72 -13.28
CA VAL A 301 -7.36 8.48 -12.70
C VAL A 301 -8.06 7.61 -11.67
N ILE A 302 -8.20 8.10 -10.45
CA ILE A 302 -9.01 7.43 -9.43
C ILE A 302 -10.48 7.65 -9.77
N GLU A 303 -11.20 6.56 -10.08
CA GLU A 303 -12.64 6.58 -10.42
C GLU A 303 -13.55 6.72 -9.20
N ALA A 304 -13.01 6.54 -8.00
CA ALA A 304 -13.77 6.62 -6.76
C ALA A 304 -14.13 8.06 -6.37
N GLU A 305 -15.33 8.22 -5.83
CA GLU A 305 -15.82 9.49 -5.29
C GLU A 305 -15.38 9.69 -3.83
N VAL A 306 -15.26 10.95 -3.39
CA VAL A 306 -14.79 11.29 -2.03
C VAL A 306 -15.74 10.75 -0.96
N GLU A 307 -17.04 10.67 -1.25
CA GLU A 307 -18.07 10.11 -0.38
C GLU A 307 -17.82 8.63 -0.05
N SER A 308 -17.14 7.89 -0.95
CA SER A 308 -16.82 6.47 -0.73
C SER A 308 -15.88 6.26 0.46
N ILE A 309 -15.05 7.25 0.81
CA ILE A 309 -14.11 7.22 1.94
C ILE A 309 -14.60 8.01 3.16
N MET A 310 -15.81 8.56 3.12
CA MET A 310 -16.45 9.25 4.25
C MET A 310 -17.43 8.33 4.97
N LYS A 311 -17.71 8.61 6.25
CA LYS A 311 -18.74 7.87 7.00
C LYS A 311 -20.16 8.16 6.50
N GLY A 312 -20.40 9.32 5.88
CA GLY A 312 -21.75 9.74 5.49
C GLY A 312 -22.66 9.88 6.71
N GLY A 313 -23.86 9.31 6.63
CA GLY A 313 -24.85 9.33 7.73
C GLY A 313 -24.65 8.26 8.81
N TYR A 314 -23.50 7.59 8.86
CA TYR A 314 -23.20 6.51 9.82
C TYR A 314 -22.20 6.96 10.89
N ASP A 315 -22.28 6.38 12.09
CA ASP A 315 -21.38 6.71 13.20
C ASP A 315 -19.98 6.09 13.03
N HIS A 316 -19.93 4.92 12.38
CA HIS A 316 -18.72 4.12 12.18
C HIS A 316 -18.57 3.69 10.71
N TYR A 317 -17.31 3.59 10.25
CA TYR A 317 -17.00 3.03 8.95
C TYR A 317 -17.52 1.59 8.84
N MET A 318 -17.22 0.73 9.82
CA MET A 318 -17.71 -0.66 9.82
C MET A 318 -19.23 -0.77 9.66
N GLN A 319 -20.00 0.13 10.29
CA GLN A 319 -21.46 0.16 10.16
C GLN A 319 -21.87 0.54 8.73
N LYS A 320 -21.30 1.62 8.16
CA LYS A 320 -21.51 1.99 6.75
C LYS A 320 -21.22 0.80 5.84
N GLU A 321 -20.09 0.15 6.04
CA GLU A 321 -19.58 -0.92 5.18
C GLU A 321 -20.46 -2.18 5.21
N ILE A 322 -20.97 -2.55 6.39
CA ILE A 322 -21.97 -3.62 6.54
C ILE A 322 -23.26 -3.26 5.78
N HIS A 323 -23.75 -2.03 5.91
CA HIS A 323 -24.97 -1.59 5.23
C HIS A 323 -24.79 -1.40 3.71
N GLU A 324 -23.55 -1.22 3.24
CA GLU A 324 -23.22 -1.11 1.81
C GLU A 324 -23.12 -2.46 1.09
N GLN A 325 -23.08 -3.60 1.81
CA GLN A 325 -22.92 -4.95 1.22
C GLN A 325 -23.84 -5.24 0.02
N PRO A 326 -25.15 -4.88 0.01
CA PRO A 326 -26.00 -5.13 -1.15
C PRO A 326 -25.51 -4.43 -2.42
N LYS A 327 -25.04 -3.18 -2.29
CA LYS A 327 -24.47 -2.42 -3.39
C LYS A 327 -23.11 -3.00 -3.81
N THR A 328 -22.24 -3.30 -2.84
CA THR A 328 -20.92 -3.89 -3.08
C THR A 328 -21.01 -5.23 -3.80
N LEU A 329 -21.97 -6.08 -3.45
CA LEU A 329 -22.22 -7.34 -4.15
C LEU A 329 -22.63 -7.10 -5.61
N ALA A 330 -23.52 -6.15 -5.86
CA ALA A 330 -23.91 -5.76 -7.22
C ALA A 330 -22.73 -5.18 -8.02
N ASP A 331 -21.90 -4.34 -7.40
CA ASP A 331 -20.69 -3.76 -8.00
C ASP A 331 -19.66 -4.87 -8.34
N THR A 332 -19.54 -5.89 -7.49
CA THR A 332 -18.67 -7.06 -7.69
C THR A 332 -19.11 -7.91 -8.88
N MET A 333 -20.42 -7.99 -9.14
CA MET A 333 -20.99 -8.76 -10.25
C MET A 333 -21.12 -7.95 -11.55
N ARG A 334 -21.03 -6.62 -11.48
CA ARG A 334 -21.24 -5.71 -12.60
C ARG A 334 -20.32 -6.06 -13.78
N GLY A 335 -20.93 -6.26 -14.96
CA GLY A 335 -20.22 -6.59 -16.19
C GLY A 335 -19.62 -8.01 -16.23
N ARG A 336 -19.81 -8.81 -15.17
CA ARG A 336 -19.30 -10.18 -15.06
C ARG A 336 -20.40 -11.22 -15.13
N VAL A 337 -21.57 -10.89 -14.59
CA VAL A 337 -22.72 -11.79 -14.54
C VAL A 337 -23.85 -11.16 -15.36
N VAL A 338 -24.29 -11.85 -16.41
CA VAL A 338 -25.49 -11.50 -17.17
C VAL A 338 -26.54 -12.58 -16.91
N LEU A 339 -27.64 -12.20 -16.27
CA LEU A 339 -28.71 -13.09 -15.83
C LEU A 339 -29.99 -12.84 -16.63
N ASP A 340 -29.97 -13.10 -17.94
CA ASP A 340 -31.20 -13.01 -18.72
C ASP A 340 -32.04 -14.30 -18.65
N LYS A 341 -31.50 -15.39 -18.06
CA LYS A 341 -32.17 -16.68 -17.71
C LYS A 341 -31.41 -17.38 -16.55
N PRO A 342 -31.97 -18.39 -15.86
CA PRO A 342 -31.22 -19.20 -14.89
C PRO A 342 -30.00 -19.87 -15.53
N LEU A 343 -28.85 -19.83 -14.82
CA LEU A 343 -27.56 -20.38 -15.28
C LEU A 343 -27.70 -21.86 -15.67
N LYS A 344 -27.32 -22.20 -16.91
CA LYS A 344 -27.14 -23.62 -17.29
C LYS A 344 -25.86 -24.13 -16.63
N PRO A 345 -25.87 -25.29 -15.95
CA PRO A 345 -24.65 -25.88 -15.40
C PRO A 345 -23.64 -26.20 -16.51
N LEU A 346 -22.35 -26.02 -16.24
CA LEU A 346 -21.28 -26.41 -17.16
C LEU A 346 -21.35 -27.93 -17.39
N ALA A 347 -21.70 -28.33 -18.61
CA ALA A 347 -21.61 -29.71 -19.04
C ALA A 347 -20.17 -30.03 -19.44
N SER A 348 -19.40 -30.66 -18.56
CA SER A 348 -18.26 -31.46 -19.01
C SER A 348 -18.77 -32.82 -19.50
N GLY A 349 -18.22 -33.31 -20.60
CA GLY A 349 -18.71 -34.49 -21.29
C GLY A 349 -18.79 -35.72 -20.38
N ALA A 350 -19.94 -36.41 -20.49
CA ALA A 350 -20.22 -37.76 -19.98
C ALA A 350 -20.35 -37.94 -18.45
N ALA A 351 -21.37 -37.32 -17.84
CA ALA A 351 -22.24 -37.99 -16.87
C ALA A 351 -23.53 -37.16 -16.68
N ASN A 352 -24.69 -37.79 -16.87
CA ASN A 352 -26.00 -37.17 -16.67
C ASN A 352 -26.14 -36.64 -15.22
N ILE A 353 -26.28 -35.33 -15.07
CA ILE A 353 -26.90 -34.73 -13.89
C ILE A 353 -28.12 -33.94 -14.35
N ILE A 354 -29.29 -34.56 -14.17
CA ILE A 354 -30.60 -33.96 -14.32
C ILE A 354 -31.01 -33.47 -12.91
N PHE A 355 -31.28 -32.18 -12.75
CA PHE A 355 -32.07 -31.71 -11.61
C PHE A 355 -33.54 -31.68 -12.03
N SER A 356 -34.30 -32.72 -11.66
CA SER A 356 -35.75 -32.60 -11.49
C SER A 356 -36.01 -32.35 -10.01
N GLY A 357 -36.16 -31.08 -9.63
CA GLY A 357 -36.59 -30.67 -8.30
C GLY A 357 -37.71 -29.65 -8.46
N THR A 358 -38.91 -30.05 -8.09
CA THR A 358 -40.14 -29.25 -8.10
C THR A 358 -39.98 -27.91 -7.37
N HIS A 359 -40.70 -26.89 -7.87
CA HIS A 359 -41.05 -25.66 -7.16
C HIS A 359 -41.17 -25.90 -5.64
N LEU A 360 -40.29 -25.31 -4.84
CA LEU A 360 -40.52 -25.13 -3.42
C LEU A 360 -41.17 -23.75 -3.24
N GLU A 361 -42.48 -23.73 -3.09
CA GLU A 361 -43.12 -22.59 -2.44
C GLU A 361 -42.71 -22.53 -0.97
N PRO A 362 -42.49 -21.33 -0.40
CA PRO A 362 -42.09 -21.19 0.99
C PRO A 362 -43.26 -21.61 1.90
N THR A 363 -43.14 -22.77 2.54
CA THR A 363 -44.05 -23.12 3.64
C THR A 363 -43.69 -22.28 4.86
N SER A 364 -44.71 -21.61 5.42
CA SER A 364 -44.64 -20.64 6.51
C SER A 364 -44.12 -21.17 7.85
N SER A 365 -43.60 -22.40 7.93
CA SER A 365 -43.11 -23.02 9.16
C SER A 365 -41.59 -22.92 9.36
N SER A 366 -40.78 -22.72 8.31
CA SER A 366 -39.31 -22.67 8.45
C SER A 366 -38.78 -21.30 8.92
N ALA A 367 -39.46 -20.22 8.56
CA ALA A 367 -39.12 -18.87 9.01
C ALA A 367 -39.38 -18.68 10.53
N ALA A 368 -40.41 -19.34 11.08
CA ALA A 368 -40.72 -19.30 12.51
C ALA A 368 -39.71 -20.08 13.35
N ALA A 369 -39.18 -21.20 12.84
CA ALA A 369 -38.17 -22.00 13.53
C ALA A 369 -36.80 -21.29 13.60
N ALA A 370 -36.41 -20.56 12.55
CA ALA A 370 -35.18 -19.76 12.52
C ALA A 370 -35.27 -18.53 13.46
N ALA A 371 -36.43 -17.87 13.52
CA ALA A 371 -36.65 -16.76 14.44
C ALA A 371 -36.67 -17.20 15.92
N ALA A 372 -37.22 -18.37 16.24
CA ALA A 372 -37.22 -18.92 17.60
C ALA A 372 -35.82 -19.35 18.06
N ALA A 373 -34.97 -19.87 17.16
CA ALA A 373 -33.60 -20.26 17.47
C ALA A 373 -32.70 -19.04 17.78
N LEU A 374 -32.88 -17.92 17.06
CA LEU A 374 -32.17 -16.68 17.36
C LEU A 374 -32.62 -16.07 18.70
N SER A 375 -33.90 -16.19 19.05
CA SER A 375 -34.41 -15.66 20.34
C SER A 375 -33.97 -16.49 21.55
N ALA A 376 -33.71 -17.78 21.39
CA ALA A 376 -33.24 -18.65 22.48
C ALA A 376 -31.74 -18.46 22.77
N ALA A 377 -30.93 -18.15 21.75
CA ALA A 377 -29.51 -17.86 21.91
C ALA A 377 -29.24 -16.52 22.65
N ALA A 378 -30.14 -15.55 22.53
CA ALA A 378 -30.05 -14.27 23.23
C ALA A 378 -30.40 -14.35 24.74
N ALA A 379 -31.01 -15.44 25.20
CA ALA A 379 -31.51 -15.57 26.57
C ALA A 379 -30.63 -16.43 27.51
N SER A 380 -29.52 -17.00 27.03
CA SER A 380 -28.60 -17.83 27.83
C SER A 380 -27.20 -17.22 27.93
N GLY A 381 -27.14 -15.97 28.39
CA GLY A 381 -25.93 -15.40 28.94
C GLY A 381 -25.74 -15.87 30.39
N GLY A 382 -24.70 -16.65 30.63
CA GLY A 382 -24.15 -16.88 31.97
C GLY A 382 -23.91 -18.34 32.33
N ALA A 383 -22.69 -18.83 32.08
CA ALA A 383 -22.03 -19.81 32.94
C ALA A 383 -20.54 -19.90 32.57
N GLU A 384 -19.69 -19.58 33.55
CA GLU A 384 -18.26 -19.87 33.54
C GLU A 384 -18.02 -21.38 33.38
N GLY A 385 -17.13 -21.76 32.46
CA GLY A 385 -16.74 -23.15 32.24
C GLY A 385 -15.35 -23.22 31.64
N GLY A 386 -14.34 -23.31 32.50
CA GLY A 386 -12.93 -23.44 32.11
C GLY A 386 -12.67 -24.71 31.29
N PHE A 387 -12.04 -24.53 30.13
CA PHE A 387 -11.56 -25.63 29.30
C PHE A 387 -10.09 -25.93 29.66
N ALA A 388 -9.86 -27.10 30.27
CA ALA A 388 -8.54 -27.61 30.60
C ALA A 388 -7.91 -28.31 29.39
N LEU A 389 -6.73 -27.86 28.97
CA LEU A 389 -5.89 -28.50 27.95
C LEU A 389 -5.26 -29.79 28.50
N PRO A 390 -5.28 -30.93 27.78
CA PRO A 390 -4.56 -32.12 28.19
C PRO A 390 -3.05 -31.98 27.93
N ARG A 391 -2.28 -32.38 28.94
CA ARG A 391 -0.81 -32.35 29.01
C ARG A 391 -0.14 -33.29 28.01
N SER A 392 1.04 -32.85 27.57
CA SER A 392 2.01 -33.56 26.74
C SER A 392 2.53 -34.85 27.39
N ARG A 393 2.78 -35.87 26.55
CA ARG A 393 3.61 -37.03 26.88
C ARG A 393 4.86 -37.00 26.01
N ALA A 394 6.01 -36.91 26.66
CA ALA A 394 7.34 -37.07 26.08
C ALA A 394 7.58 -38.53 25.65
N GLY A 395 8.36 -38.73 24.58
CA GLY A 395 8.84 -40.07 24.23
C GLY A 395 9.53 -40.21 22.87
N ALA A 396 10.85 -39.99 22.88
CA ALA A 396 11.88 -40.77 22.18
C ALA A 396 12.16 -40.64 20.66
N ALA A 397 13.41 -40.24 20.40
CA ALA A 397 14.40 -40.81 19.47
C ALA A 397 14.09 -40.82 17.95
N GLY A 398 14.80 -39.96 17.23
CA GLY A 398 14.87 -39.97 15.76
C GLY A 398 15.87 -40.95 15.17
N PRO A 399 15.90 -41.06 13.83
CA PRO A 399 17.10 -41.48 13.11
C PRO A 399 17.56 -40.48 12.03
N LYS A 400 18.89 -40.37 12.00
CA LYS A 400 19.86 -39.88 11.00
C LYS A 400 19.37 -39.45 9.60
N ALA A 401 19.84 -38.26 9.23
CA ALA A 401 19.90 -37.72 7.87
C ALA A 401 20.82 -38.53 6.93
N PRO A 402 20.47 -38.66 5.64
CA PRO A 402 21.42 -38.95 4.58
C PRO A 402 21.88 -37.67 3.86
N ALA A 403 23.08 -37.78 3.28
CA ALA A 403 23.94 -36.71 2.79
C ALA A 403 23.41 -35.94 1.57
N ALA A 404 23.83 -34.66 1.48
CA ALA A 404 23.56 -33.75 0.39
C ALA A 404 24.30 -34.13 -0.92
N PRO A 405 23.66 -34.08 -2.10
CA PRO A 405 24.35 -34.07 -3.37
C PRO A 405 24.78 -32.64 -3.79
N LYS A 406 25.94 -32.56 -4.45
CA LYS A 406 26.56 -31.34 -4.99
C LYS A 406 25.71 -30.67 -6.09
N PRO A 407 25.85 -29.34 -6.29
CA PRO A 407 25.01 -28.58 -7.22
C PRO A 407 25.38 -28.86 -8.68
N ALA A 408 24.35 -29.13 -9.49
CA ALA A 408 24.46 -29.12 -10.95
C ALA A 408 24.17 -27.71 -11.48
N THR A 409 25.06 -27.23 -12.34
CA THR A 409 25.01 -25.96 -13.07
C THR A 409 23.78 -25.88 -13.98
N ALA A 410 22.94 -24.86 -13.79
CA ALA A 410 21.83 -24.53 -14.70
C ALA A 410 22.22 -23.37 -15.64
N PRO A 411 21.83 -23.41 -16.93
CA PRO A 411 22.15 -22.38 -17.90
C PRO A 411 21.23 -21.15 -17.77
N THR A 412 21.80 -20.00 -18.08
CA THR A 412 21.15 -18.68 -18.22
C THR A 412 20.00 -18.68 -19.23
N PRO A 413 18.82 -18.09 -18.90
CA PRO A 413 17.86 -17.65 -19.90
C PRO A 413 18.03 -16.16 -20.25
N SER A 414 18.04 -15.89 -21.54
CA SER A 414 17.96 -14.59 -22.22
C SER A 414 16.61 -13.88 -22.01
N PRO A 415 16.53 -12.54 -22.17
CA PRO A 415 15.35 -11.76 -21.80
C PRO A 415 14.23 -11.88 -22.85
N SER A 416 13.00 -12.20 -22.44
CA SER A 416 11.82 -12.08 -23.30
C SER A 416 10.86 -11.03 -22.77
N ALA A 417 10.71 -9.99 -23.59
CA ALA A 417 9.61 -9.04 -23.75
C ALA A 417 8.56 -8.91 -22.62
N ALA A 418 8.51 -7.72 -22.03
CA ALA A 418 7.40 -7.22 -21.23
C ALA A 418 6.11 -7.19 -22.09
N SER A 419 5.07 -7.89 -21.64
CA SER A 419 3.72 -7.80 -22.21
C SER A 419 2.92 -6.74 -21.47
N HIS A 420 2.48 -5.73 -22.22
CA HIS A 420 1.59 -4.66 -21.80
C HIS A 420 0.26 -5.20 -21.25
N VAL A 421 -0.10 -4.79 -20.03
CA VAL A 421 -1.48 -4.91 -19.51
C VAL A 421 -2.04 -3.50 -19.42
N ALA A 422 -2.82 -3.09 -20.43
CA ALA A 422 -3.51 -1.82 -20.42
C ALA A 422 -4.74 -1.88 -19.51
N ALA A 423 -4.92 -0.87 -18.65
CA ALA A 423 -6.14 -0.67 -17.89
C ALA A 423 -7.32 -0.32 -18.85
N PRO A 424 -8.53 -0.89 -18.68
CA PRO A 424 -9.66 -0.48 -19.49
C PRO A 424 -10.16 0.89 -18.98
N THR A 425 -10.23 1.86 -19.88
CA THR A 425 -10.90 3.15 -19.66
C THR A 425 -12.41 2.98 -19.69
N ALA A 426 -13.12 3.75 -18.87
CA ALA A 426 -14.57 3.82 -18.82
C ALA A 426 -15.15 4.45 -20.10
N ALA A 427 -15.20 3.68 -21.18
CA ALA A 427 -16.10 3.91 -22.30
C ALA A 427 -17.26 2.93 -22.17
N ALA A 428 -18.49 3.41 -22.36
CA ALA A 428 -19.69 2.58 -22.41
C ALA A 428 -19.42 1.36 -23.31
N ALA A 429 -19.33 0.18 -22.68
CA ALA A 429 -18.98 -1.05 -23.36
C ALA A 429 -20.08 -1.40 -24.36
N ALA A 430 -19.88 -1.03 -25.63
CA ALA A 430 -20.55 -1.69 -26.72
C ALA A 430 -20.20 -3.18 -26.64
N ALA A 431 -21.21 -4.05 -26.67
CA ALA A 431 -21.03 -5.49 -26.57
C ALA A 431 -19.97 -5.95 -27.60
N PRO A 432 -18.92 -6.66 -27.18
CA PRO A 432 -17.90 -7.14 -28.12
C PRO A 432 -18.55 -8.11 -29.11
N ALA A 433 -18.21 -7.96 -30.39
CA ALA A 433 -18.71 -8.81 -31.47
C ALA A 433 -18.47 -10.29 -31.14
N GLY A 434 -19.55 -11.04 -30.89
CA GLY A 434 -19.51 -12.46 -30.54
C GLY A 434 -20.18 -12.85 -29.21
N THR A 435 -20.74 -11.91 -28.44
CA THR A 435 -21.64 -12.28 -27.32
C THR A 435 -22.85 -13.05 -27.84
N PRO A 436 -23.10 -14.31 -27.39
CA PRO A 436 -24.33 -15.00 -27.71
C PRO A 436 -25.50 -14.20 -27.12
N GLU A 437 -26.30 -13.58 -27.97
CA GLU A 437 -27.47 -12.83 -27.54
C GLU A 437 -28.44 -13.78 -26.80
N GLY A 438 -28.63 -13.55 -25.49
CA GLY A 438 -29.72 -14.14 -24.71
C GLY A 438 -29.44 -15.41 -23.89
N GLU A 439 -28.19 -15.83 -23.69
CA GLU A 439 -27.82 -16.89 -22.73
C GLU A 439 -27.11 -16.33 -21.49
N PRO A 440 -27.40 -16.85 -20.28
CA PRO A 440 -26.78 -16.36 -19.06
C PRO A 440 -25.32 -16.81 -19.03
N PHE A 441 -24.41 -15.89 -18.69
CA PHE A 441 -22.99 -16.18 -18.66
C PHE A 441 -22.30 -15.49 -17.47
N ILE A 442 -21.19 -16.11 -17.05
CA ILE A 442 -20.22 -15.55 -16.12
C ILE A 442 -18.93 -15.35 -16.89
N ARG A 443 -18.45 -14.10 -16.97
CA ARG A 443 -17.16 -13.76 -17.59
C ARG A 443 -16.31 -13.00 -16.60
N LEU A 444 -15.14 -13.56 -16.31
CA LEU A 444 -14.10 -12.91 -15.53
C LEU A 444 -12.99 -12.51 -16.49
N GLY A 445 -13.08 -11.30 -17.07
CA GLY A 445 -12.15 -10.84 -18.11
C GLY A 445 -10.68 -10.94 -17.70
N GLY A 446 -10.37 -10.70 -16.42
CA GLY A 446 -9.01 -10.80 -15.88
C GLY A 446 -8.44 -12.23 -15.80
N LEU A 447 -9.24 -13.27 -16.12
CA LEU A 447 -8.81 -14.67 -16.19
C LEU A 447 -8.83 -15.24 -17.62
N GLU A 448 -9.34 -14.49 -18.60
CA GLU A 448 -9.69 -15.01 -19.93
C GLU A 448 -8.51 -15.66 -20.66
N GLU A 449 -7.35 -15.02 -20.63
CA GLU A 449 -6.13 -15.55 -21.27
C GLU A 449 -5.55 -16.78 -20.56
N HIS A 450 -5.98 -17.06 -19.33
CA HIS A 450 -5.39 -18.08 -18.45
C HIS A 450 -6.37 -19.19 -18.06
N VAL A 451 -7.64 -19.10 -18.47
CA VAL A 451 -8.70 -20.04 -18.07
C VAL A 451 -8.38 -21.48 -18.45
N GLU A 452 -7.80 -21.70 -19.64
CA GLU A 452 -7.35 -23.02 -20.10
C GLU A 452 -6.26 -23.61 -19.21
N GLY A 453 -5.36 -22.78 -18.69
CA GLY A 453 -4.33 -23.19 -17.73
C GLY A 453 -4.95 -23.62 -16.40
N ILE A 454 -5.92 -22.85 -15.91
CA ILE A 454 -6.65 -23.15 -14.67
C ILE A 454 -7.43 -24.47 -14.81
N LEU A 455 -8.13 -24.68 -15.94
CA LEU A 455 -8.91 -25.91 -16.17
C LEU A 455 -8.06 -27.18 -16.31
N ARG A 456 -6.79 -27.05 -16.69
CA ARG A 456 -5.85 -28.17 -16.81
C ARG A 456 -5.07 -28.45 -15.53
N CYS A 457 -5.20 -27.61 -14.51
CA CYS A 457 -4.51 -27.80 -13.25
C CYS A 457 -5.04 -29.04 -12.51
N ARG A 458 -4.20 -29.65 -11.67
CA ARG A 458 -4.60 -30.83 -10.89
C ARG A 458 -5.17 -30.48 -9.53
N ARG A 459 -4.96 -29.25 -9.07
CA ARG A 459 -5.34 -28.76 -7.75
C ARG A 459 -5.34 -27.24 -7.73
N ILE A 460 -6.30 -26.67 -7.01
CA ILE A 460 -6.33 -25.25 -6.65
C ILE A 460 -5.88 -25.09 -5.19
N VAL A 461 -4.98 -24.14 -4.94
CA VAL A 461 -4.49 -23.81 -3.59
C VAL A 461 -4.81 -22.36 -3.27
N PHE A 462 -5.78 -22.11 -2.40
CA PHE A 462 -6.07 -20.79 -1.87
C PHE A 462 -5.12 -20.45 -0.72
N ILE A 463 -4.49 -19.28 -0.78
CA ILE A 463 -3.53 -18.82 0.21
C ILE A 463 -3.90 -17.40 0.64
N ALA A 464 -4.15 -17.21 1.94
CA ALA A 464 -4.61 -15.94 2.49
C ALA A 464 -4.34 -15.83 4.01
N CYS A 465 -4.64 -14.66 4.59
CA CYS A 465 -4.58 -14.42 6.04
C CYS A 465 -5.93 -13.90 6.57
N GLY A 466 -6.22 -14.13 7.85
CA GLY A 466 -7.35 -13.52 8.56
C GLY A 466 -8.71 -13.76 7.88
N THR A 467 -9.51 -12.70 7.73
CA THR A 467 -10.84 -12.78 7.10
C THR A 467 -10.78 -13.29 5.65
N SER A 468 -9.74 -12.94 4.89
CA SER A 468 -9.58 -13.47 3.53
C SER A 468 -9.38 -14.99 3.50
N TYR A 469 -8.72 -15.57 4.52
CA TYR A 469 -8.64 -17.03 4.68
C TYR A 469 -10.01 -17.64 5.00
N HIS A 470 -10.81 -17.00 5.85
CA HIS A 470 -12.18 -17.45 6.13
C HIS A 470 -13.10 -17.41 4.90
N ALA A 471 -12.94 -16.41 4.03
CA ALA A 471 -13.65 -16.36 2.75
C ALA A 471 -13.26 -17.53 1.82
N CYS A 472 -11.99 -17.93 1.82
CA CYS A 472 -11.55 -19.11 1.08
C CYS A 472 -12.16 -20.41 1.65
N LEU A 473 -12.24 -20.52 2.98
CA LEU A 473 -12.87 -21.67 3.65
C LEU A 473 -14.36 -21.77 3.32
N SER A 474 -15.10 -20.65 3.30
CA SER A 474 -16.53 -20.66 2.97
C SER A 474 -16.79 -21.05 1.51
N ALA A 475 -15.91 -20.65 0.59
CA ALA A 475 -16.03 -20.97 -0.84
C ALA A 475 -15.56 -22.39 -1.20
N ARG A 476 -14.74 -23.03 -0.36
CA ARG A 476 -14.07 -24.30 -0.65
C ARG A 476 -15.03 -25.38 -1.16
N LYS A 477 -16.07 -25.69 -0.40
CA LYS A 477 -17.02 -26.78 -0.73
C LYS A 477 -17.66 -26.54 -2.10
N THR A 478 -18.12 -25.32 -2.33
CA THR A 478 -18.77 -24.91 -3.58
C THR A 478 -17.81 -25.04 -4.77
N LEU A 479 -16.55 -24.65 -4.60
CA LEU A 479 -15.54 -24.79 -5.66
C LEU A 479 -15.16 -26.25 -5.93
N GLU A 480 -15.03 -27.09 -4.91
CA GLU A 480 -14.80 -28.54 -5.09
C GLU A 480 -15.95 -29.18 -5.88
N GLU A 481 -17.20 -28.82 -5.57
CA GLU A 481 -18.39 -29.31 -6.26
C GLU A 481 -18.45 -28.88 -7.73
N PHE A 482 -18.19 -27.60 -8.03
CA PHE A 482 -18.29 -27.09 -9.42
C PHE A 482 -17.08 -27.38 -10.29
N ALA A 483 -15.87 -27.34 -9.74
CA ALA A 483 -14.64 -27.53 -10.50
C ALA A 483 -14.20 -29.00 -10.57
N ALA A 484 -14.80 -29.89 -9.75
CA ALA A 484 -14.47 -31.32 -9.65
C ALA A 484 -12.97 -31.59 -9.48
N MET A 485 -12.28 -30.68 -8.77
CA MET A 485 -10.85 -30.74 -8.51
C MET A 485 -10.54 -30.51 -7.03
N PRO A 486 -9.43 -31.06 -6.51
CA PRO A 486 -8.98 -30.79 -5.16
C PRO A 486 -8.79 -29.28 -4.92
N VAL A 487 -9.44 -28.75 -3.89
CA VAL A 487 -9.23 -27.38 -3.40
C VAL A 487 -8.61 -27.45 -2.03
N VAL A 488 -7.43 -26.85 -1.89
CA VAL A 488 -6.71 -26.72 -0.63
C VAL A 488 -6.77 -25.26 -0.19
N VAL A 489 -6.99 -25.02 1.10
CA VAL A 489 -7.03 -23.67 1.67
C VAL A 489 -5.98 -23.60 2.78
N GLU A 490 -5.03 -22.68 2.62
CA GLU A 490 -3.83 -22.57 3.45
C GLU A 490 -3.73 -21.18 4.08
N LEU A 491 -3.31 -21.15 5.35
CA LEU A 491 -2.95 -19.90 6.01
C LEU A 491 -1.54 -19.52 5.54
N ALA A 492 -1.36 -18.32 5.01
CA ALA A 492 -0.11 -17.96 4.33
C ALA A 492 1.16 -18.08 5.21
N GLY A 493 1.07 -17.73 6.50
CA GLY A 493 2.17 -17.90 7.44
C GLY A 493 2.60 -19.36 7.61
N ASP A 494 1.64 -20.25 7.92
CA ASP A 494 1.91 -21.69 8.09
C ASP A 494 2.37 -22.37 6.78
N PHE A 495 1.82 -21.93 5.65
CA PHE A 495 2.25 -22.37 4.32
C PHE A 495 3.74 -22.10 4.06
N MET A 496 4.22 -20.92 4.48
CA MET A 496 5.62 -20.54 4.38
C MET A 496 6.49 -21.25 5.42
N ASP A 497 6.04 -21.36 6.66
CA ASP A 497 6.79 -22.04 7.74
C ASP A 497 7.07 -23.51 7.42
N ARG A 498 6.13 -24.18 6.74
CA ARG A 498 6.28 -25.57 6.30
C ARG A 498 6.95 -25.74 4.95
N GLU A 499 7.22 -24.65 4.23
CA GLU A 499 7.58 -24.67 2.82
C GLU A 499 6.69 -25.64 2.03
N ALA A 500 5.37 -25.43 2.10
CA ALA A 500 4.40 -26.39 1.61
C ALA A 500 4.69 -26.81 0.14
N PRO A 501 4.50 -28.09 -0.23
CA PRO A 501 4.77 -28.55 -1.59
C PRO A 501 3.86 -27.89 -2.63
N VAL A 502 4.48 -27.19 -3.57
CA VAL A 502 3.84 -26.57 -4.75
C VAL A 502 4.46 -27.15 -6.01
N PHE A 503 3.60 -27.47 -6.98
CA PHE A 503 3.96 -28.07 -8.25
C PHE A 503 3.57 -27.16 -9.43
N ARG A 504 4.14 -27.42 -10.61
CA ARG A 504 3.89 -26.61 -11.82
C ARG A 504 2.45 -26.71 -12.35
N ASP A 505 1.76 -27.80 -12.00
CA ASP A 505 0.37 -28.06 -12.37
C ASP A 505 -0.63 -27.66 -11.27
N ASP A 506 -0.18 -26.93 -10.25
CA ASP A 506 -1.05 -26.25 -9.29
C ASP A 506 -1.49 -24.87 -9.83
N THR A 507 -2.72 -24.50 -9.51
CA THR A 507 -3.16 -23.09 -9.57
C THR A 507 -3.22 -22.54 -8.14
N CYS A 508 -2.35 -21.59 -7.82
CA CYS A 508 -2.34 -20.91 -6.53
C CYS A 508 -3.12 -19.59 -6.60
N VAL A 509 -4.12 -19.43 -5.72
CA VAL A 509 -4.99 -18.26 -5.66
C VAL A 509 -4.69 -17.46 -4.40
N PHE A 510 -4.31 -16.20 -4.55
CA PHE A 510 -3.91 -15.31 -3.46
C PHE A 510 -5.02 -14.31 -3.19
N VAL A 511 -5.64 -14.41 -2.01
CA VAL A 511 -6.78 -13.55 -1.64
C VAL A 511 -6.33 -12.52 -0.62
N SER A 512 -6.43 -11.24 -0.98
CA SER A 512 -6.04 -10.12 -0.11
C SER A 512 -6.80 -8.85 -0.47
N GLN A 513 -7.56 -8.30 0.48
CA GLN A 513 -8.27 -7.02 0.30
C GLN A 513 -7.29 -5.90 -0.11
N SER A 514 -6.18 -5.76 0.63
CA SER A 514 -5.19 -4.70 0.40
C SER A 514 -4.28 -5.02 -0.77
N GLY A 515 -4.07 -6.31 -1.07
CA GLY A 515 -3.06 -6.77 -2.02
C GLY A 515 -1.62 -6.58 -1.54
N GLU A 516 -1.42 -6.26 -0.25
CA GLU A 516 -0.12 -5.92 0.36
C GLU A 516 0.21 -6.78 1.59
N THR A 517 -0.61 -7.80 1.89
CA THR A 517 -0.40 -8.67 3.05
C THR A 517 0.92 -9.43 2.92
N ALA A 518 1.89 -9.15 3.80
CA ALA A 518 3.27 -9.62 3.67
C ALA A 518 3.41 -11.14 3.51
N ASP A 519 2.75 -11.93 4.35
CA ASP A 519 2.83 -13.40 4.26
C ASP A 519 2.19 -13.93 2.97
N THR A 520 1.07 -13.34 2.54
CA THR A 520 0.42 -13.69 1.27
C THR A 520 1.32 -13.36 0.07
N LEU A 521 2.00 -12.21 0.09
CA LEU A 521 2.93 -11.81 -0.96
C LEU A 521 4.16 -12.72 -1.00
N ARG A 522 4.71 -13.10 0.16
CA ARG A 522 5.81 -14.09 0.25
C ARG A 522 5.39 -15.46 -0.28
N ALA A 523 4.18 -15.90 0.05
CA ALA A 523 3.64 -17.14 -0.48
C ALA A 523 3.45 -17.09 -2.01
N LEU A 524 3.08 -15.93 -2.55
CA LEU A 524 3.01 -15.70 -4.00
C LEU A 524 4.38 -15.83 -4.66
N GLU A 525 5.39 -15.16 -4.14
CA GLU A 525 6.76 -15.25 -4.65
C GLU A 525 7.28 -16.69 -4.59
N TYR A 526 7.03 -17.39 -3.48
CA TYR A 526 7.38 -18.80 -3.32
C TYR A 526 6.67 -19.68 -4.36
N ALA A 527 5.34 -19.60 -4.49
CA ALA A 527 4.59 -20.40 -5.45
C ALA A 527 5.02 -20.14 -6.90
N LYS A 528 5.27 -18.86 -7.24
CA LYS A 528 5.79 -18.45 -8.54
C LYS A 528 7.18 -19.04 -8.80
N SER A 529 8.07 -19.07 -7.79
CA SER A 529 9.38 -19.72 -7.90
C SER A 529 9.31 -21.23 -8.17
N LYS A 530 8.23 -21.88 -7.75
CA LYS A 530 7.94 -23.30 -8.05
C LYS A 530 7.27 -23.51 -9.41
N GLY A 531 6.89 -22.44 -10.09
CA GLY A 531 6.31 -22.45 -11.43
C GLY A 531 4.81 -22.72 -11.47
N ALA A 532 4.09 -22.53 -10.36
CA ALA A 532 2.64 -22.63 -10.33
C ALA A 532 1.97 -21.45 -11.05
N LEU A 533 0.78 -21.68 -11.61
CA LEU A 533 -0.06 -20.60 -12.12
C LEU A 533 -0.60 -19.82 -10.92
N CYS A 534 -0.34 -18.52 -10.88
CA CYS A 534 -0.67 -17.65 -9.75
C CYS A 534 -1.77 -16.64 -10.11
N VAL A 535 -2.87 -16.67 -9.37
CA VAL A 535 -4.07 -15.84 -9.56
C VAL A 535 -4.26 -14.90 -8.38
N GLY A 536 -4.46 -13.60 -8.62
CA GLY A 536 -4.71 -12.61 -7.57
C GLY A 536 -6.20 -12.29 -7.43
N ILE A 537 -6.75 -12.36 -6.22
CA ILE A 537 -8.08 -11.81 -5.91
C ILE A 537 -7.88 -10.65 -4.93
N THR A 538 -8.00 -9.42 -5.44
CA THR A 538 -7.66 -8.22 -4.67
C THR A 538 -8.69 -7.12 -4.78
N ASN A 539 -8.76 -6.25 -3.77
CA ASN A 539 -9.62 -5.06 -3.80
C ASN A 539 -8.85 -3.75 -4.01
N THR A 540 -7.54 -3.82 -4.26
CA THR A 540 -6.68 -2.66 -4.51
C THR A 540 -5.97 -2.82 -5.85
N VAL A 541 -6.28 -1.94 -6.81
CA VAL A 541 -5.76 -2.01 -8.18
C VAL A 541 -4.33 -1.49 -8.23
N GLY A 542 -3.40 -2.31 -8.75
CA GLY A 542 -1.97 -1.98 -8.80
C GLY A 542 -1.23 -2.26 -7.50
N SER A 543 -1.85 -3.03 -6.59
CA SER A 543 -1.19 -3.58 -5.40
C SER A 543 -0.12 -4.61 -5.78
N ALA A 544 0.82 -4.87 -4.86
CA ALA A 544 1.92 -5.80 -5.04
C ALA A 544 1.45 -7.19 -5.53
N ILE A 545 0.44 -7.76 -4.87
CA ILE A 545 -0.14 -9.06 -5.27
C ILE A 545 -0.75 -8.97 -6.67
N SER A 546 -1.54 -7.93 -6.98
CA SER A 546 -2.19 -7.82 -8.29
C SER A 546 -1.20 -7.70 -9.45
N ASN A 547 -0.07 -7.02 -9.24
CA ASN A 547 0.97 -6.85 -10.26
C ASN A 547 1.86 -8.08 -10.39
N ALA A 548 2.07 -8.85 -9.31
CA ALA A 548 2.98 -9.99 -9.31
C ALA A 548 2.33 -11.31 -9.79
N THR A 549 1.01 -11.42 -9.73
CA THR A 549 0.24 -12.57 -10.25
C THR A 549 0.17 -12.60 -11.78
N HIS A 550 -0.04 -13.77 -12.37
CA HIS A 550 -0.15 -13.92 -13.83
C HIS A 550 -1.48 -13.40 -14.37
N CYS A 551 -2.54 -13.58 -13.58
CA CYS A 551 -3.89 -13.12 -13.87
C CYS A 551 -4.63 -12.83 -12.56
N GLY A 552 -5.82 -12.22 -12.62
CA GLY A 552 -6.53 -11.89 -11.39
C GLY A 552 -7.92 -11.31 -11.55
N VAL A 553 -8.60 -11.16 -10.43
CA VAL A 553 -9.95 -10.59 -10.31
C VAL A 553 -9.92 -9.47 -9.28
N HIS A 554 -10.23 -8.25 -9.75
CA HIS A 554 -10.48 -7.14 -8.85
C HIS A 554 -11.87 -7.29 -8.21
N LEU A 555 -11.98 -7.30 -6.89
CA LEU A 555 -13.30 -7.48 -6.23
C LEU A 555 -14.27 -6.34 -6.55
N ASN A 556 -13.78 -5.12 -6.73
CA ASN A 556 -14.61 -3.93 -6.97
C ASN A 556 -15.60 -3.65 -5.82
N ALA A 557 -15.13 -3.82 -4.58
CA ALA A 557 -15.91 -3.59 -3.37
C ALA A 557 -15.95 -2.10 -2.94
N GLY A 558 -15.16 -1.25 -3.62
CA GLY A 558 -14.84 0.10 -3.18
C GLY A 558 -13.85 0.12 -2.01
N TYR A 559 -13.54 1.31 -1.48
CA TYR A 559 -12.66 1.43 -0.31
C TYR A 559 -13.29 0.82 0.94
N GLU A 560 -12.47 0.12 1.72
CA GLU A 560 -12.78 -0.38 3.06
C GLU A 560 -11.82 0.32 4.03
N ILE A 561 -12.39 1.11 4.94
CA ILE A 561 -11.70 1.97 5.91
C ILE A 561 -11.82 1.37 7.32
N GLY A 562 -12.88 0.61 7.59
CA GLY A 562 -12.99 -0.19 8.81
C GLY A 562 -11.81 -1.15 8.94
N VAL A 563 -11.27 -1.25 10.17
CA VAL A 563 -10.14 -2.15 10.45
C VAL A 563 -10.55 -3.62 10.29
N ALA A 564 -11.78 -3.95 10.69
CA ALA A 564 -12.37 -5.27 10.48
C ALA A 564 -13.03 -5.32 9.10
N SER A 565 -12.63 -6.31 8.28
CA SER A 565 -13.19 -6.48 6.93
C SER A 565 -14.63 -6.98 6.98
N THR A 566 -15.50 -6.41 6.14
CA THR A 566 -16.95 -6.69 6.17
C THR A 566 -17.65 -6.73 4.81
N LYS A 567 -17.18 -5.98 3.78
CA LYS A 567 -17.99 -5.76 2.56
C LYS A 567 -18.17 -7.01 1.69
N LEU A 568 -17.19 -7.92 1.68
CA LEU A 568 -17.15 -9.15 0.89
C LEU A 568 -16.47 -10.30 1.64
#